data_AF-A0A952XNN8-F1
#
_entry.id   AF-A0A952XNN8-F1
#
_cell.length_a   1.000
_cell.length_b   1.000
_cell.length_c   1.000
_cell.angle_alpha   90.00
_cell.angle_beta   90.00
_cell.angle_gamma   90.00
#
_symmetry.space_group_name_H-M   'P 1'
#
loop_
_entity.id
_entity.type
_entity.pdbx_description
1 polymer ?
#
loop_
_entity_poly.entity_id
_entity_poly.type
_entity_poly.pdbx_seq_one_letter_code
_entity_poly.pdbx_strand_id
1 'polypeptide(L)'
;MRARLDSSLRLARVRGRLCVHFQHLAVVLCALLALPAVAVSGEESTPTAVELVNASRPTACAEEDNVYVKLIGQGVAAFRIEAHHPDYIETLSADLTAPDFAGCDMSGDPAYAFTPRTVVLYEDAEIKLIGHAFQSFWRPNVVPFRVAERTERGLHLIQVFLKQGAKATEFLVLYPADGYWRLKPLPPPHLGDSAYGSSFLIGPIADERRPLVAIEDVLFEPATRTFHLAFGSGGRGSLAIAAIRDDAAVLDVTFDPPAGSIPFAALRSMFVAPQVADTAEVRWQPGAAEPFSQVAVMDLRAERAQAVRFGRSIPSRHNTSAPDLAFHAFKILPAVAKER
;
A
#
# COMPACT_ATOMS: atom_id res chain seq x y z
N MET A 1 58.46 47.11 -16.02
CA MET A 1 57.51 47.68 -16.99
C MET A 1 56.39 48.35 -16.20
N ARG A 2 56.07 49.61 -16.56
CA ARG A 2 55.20 50.63 -15.91
C ARG A 2 53.90 50.09 -15.26
N ALA A 3 53.64 50.39 -13.98
CA ALA A 3 52.88 51.55 -13.41
C ALA A 3 51.34 51.35 -13.42
N ARG A 4 50.66 51.30 -12.24
CA ARG A 4 49.85 52.37 -11.59
C ARG A 4 48.70 52.88 -12.49
N LEU A 5 47.45 53.15 -12.08
CA LEU A 5 46.80 53.61 -10.84
C LEU A 5 45.41 52.92 -10.76
N ASP A 6 44.81 52.52 -9.64
CA ASP A 6 44.54 53.13 -8.32
C ASP A 6 43.44 54.21 -8.30
N SER A 7 42.49 53.98 -7.40
CA SER A 7 41.87 54.97 -6.49
C SER A 7 40.44 55.49 -6.74
N SER A 8 39.59 55.08 -5.79
CA SER A 8 38.78 55.92 -4.85
C SER A 8 37.44 56.52 -5.32
N LEU A 9 36.32 56.10 -4.73
CA LEU A 9 35.70 56.55 -3.46
C LEU A 9 35.21 58.01 -3.47
N ARG A 10 33.90 58.22 -3.27
CA ARG A 10 33.32 58.94 -2.12
C ARG A 10 31.79 59.07 -2.19
N LEU A 11 31.18 58.96 -1.01
CA LEU A 11 29.79 59.26 -0.66
C LEU A 11 29.45 60.75 -0.82
N ALA A 12 28.16 61.07 -1.06
CA ALA A 12 27.45 62.13 -0.32
C ALA A 12 25.91 62.02 -0.49
N ARG A 13 25.20 62.06 0.64
CA ARG A 13 23.76 62.35 0.78
C ARG A 13 23.50 63.84 0.54
N VAL A 14 22.39 64.21 -0.11
CA VAL A 14 21.65 65.46 0.19
C VAL A 14 20.15 65.25 0.04
N ARG A 15 19.41 65.68 1.07
CA ARG A 15 17.94 65.82 1.17
C ARG A 15 17.49 67.09 0.43
N GLY A 16 16.30 67.09 -0.16
CA GLY A 16 15.65 68.34 -0.58
C GLY A 16 14.22 68.13 -1.09
N ARG A 17 13.26 68.65 -0.33
CA ARG A 17 11.82 68.73 -0.66
C ARG A 17 11.61 69.63 -1.88
N LEU A 18 10.65 69.32 -2.75
CA LEU A 18 9.82 70.35 -3.37
C LEU A 18 8.42 69.82 -3.69
N CYS A 19 7.45 70.60 -3.24
CA CYS A 19 6.02 70.45 -3.42
C CYS A 19 5.59 71.10 -4.74
N VAL A 20 4.29 70.95 -5.06
CA VAL A 20 3.48 71.70 -6.05
C VAL A 20 3.12 70.93 -7.34
N HIS A 21 1.98 70.24 -7.22
CA HIS A 21 0.76 70.32 -8.06
C HIS A 21 0.91 70.36 -9.58
N PHE A 22 0.35 69.36 -10.28
CA PHE A 22 -0.74 69.62 -11.23
C PHE A 22 -1.64 68.40 -11.40
N GLN A 23 -2.95 68.69 -11.43
CA GLN A 23 -4.08 67.77 -11.60
C GLN A 23 -3.95 66.92 -12.88
N HIS A 24 -4.40 65.66 -12.84
CA HIS A 24 -5.56 65.19 -13.63
C HIS A 24 -5.77 63.67 -13.45
N LEU A 25 -6.95 63.34 -12.92
CA LEU A 25 -7.87 62.33 -13.44
C LEU A 25 -7.37 60.88 -13.65
N ALA A 26 -7.59 60.01 -12.64
CA ALA A 26 -8.04 58.62 -12.83
C ALA A 26 -8.40 58.01 -11.47
N VAL A 27 -9.65 58.21 -11.02
CA VAL A 27 -10.23 57.40 -9.94
C VAL A 27 -10.64 56.07 -10.56
N VAL A 28 -9.75 55.08 -10.52
CA VAL A 28 -10.11 53.67 -10.75
C VAL A 28 -10.42 53.08 -9.38
N LEU A 29 -11.72 52.92 -9.14
CA LEU A 29 -12.32 52.29 -7.98
C LEU A 29 -11.89 50.80 -7.96
N CYS A 30 -10.91 50.46 -7.11
CA CYS A 30 -10.64 49.07 -6.73
C CYS A 30 -11.81 48.55 -5.89
N ALA A 31 -12.84 48.03 -6.56
CA ALA A 31 -13.78 47.10 -5.95
C ALA A 31 -13.07 45.76 -5.74
N LEU A 32 -12.35 45.63 -4.63
CA LEU A 32 -11.94 44.35 -4.08
C LEU A 32 -13.21 43.59 -3.67
N LEU A 33 -13.68 42.74 -4.58
CA LEU A 33 -14.64 41.68 -4.28
C LEU A 33 -13.97 40.74 -3.27
N ALA A 34 -14.32 40.90 -2.00
CA ALA A 34 -14.10 39.90 -0.97
C ALA A 34 -14.95 38.66 -1.33
N LEU A 35 -14.39 37.77 -2.15
CA LEU A 35 -14.89 36.41 -2.28
C LEU A 35 -14.80 35.76 -0.89
N PRO A 36 -15.91 35.29 -0.31
CA PRO A 36 -15.82 34.47 0.88
C PRO A 36 -15.04 33.22 0.49
N ALA A 37 -13.88 33.02 1.10
CA ALA A 37 -13.24 31.72 1.12
C ALA A 37 -14.25 30.78 1.79
N VAL A 38 -14.98 30.02 0.98
CA VAL A 38 -15.72 28.86 1.47
C VAL A 38 -14.63 27.92 1.95
N ALA A 39 -14.39 27.93 3.26
CA ALA A 39 -13.70 26.84 3.92
C ALA A 39 -14.48 25.58 3.54
N VAL A 40 -13.91 24.77 2.65
CA VAL A 40 -14.35 23.39 2.49
C VAL A 40 -14.06 22.75 3.83
N SER A 41 -15.07 22.70 4.69
CA SER A 41 -15.06 21.85 5.87
C SER A 41 -14.88 20.43 5.34
N GLY A 42 -13.65 19.93 5.38
CA GLY A 42 -13.39 18.53 5.15
C GLY A 42 -14.24 17.77 6.14
N GLU A 43 -15.16 16.95 5.64
CA GLU A 43 -15.96 16.08 6.48
C GLU A 43 -15.01 15.24 7.35
N GLU A 44 -15.03 15.49 8.65
CA GLU A 44 -14.09 14.90 9.59
C GLU A 44 -14.42 13.41 9.76
N SER A 45 -13.66 12.56 9.09
CA SER A 45 -13.86 11.12 9.09
C SER A 45 -13.82 10.56 10.52
N THR A 46 -14.75 9.68 10.88
CA THR A 46 -14.83 9.12 12.24
C THR A 46 -14.07 7.79 12.32
N PRO A 47 -13.19 7.58 13.31
CA PRO A 47 -12.56 6.28 13.55
C PRO A 47 -13.60 5.18 13.78
N THR A 48 -13.34 3.97 13.29
CA THR A 48 -14.26 2.85 13.46
C THR A 48 -13.53 1.53 13.72
N ALA A 49 -14.26 0.56 14.28
CA ALA A 49 -13.80 -0.82 14.39
C ALA A 49 -14.42 -1.66 13.28
N VAL A 50 -13.66 -2.61 12.75
CA VAL A 50 -14.08 -3.58 11.74
C VAL A 50 -14.18 -4.97 12.36
N GLU A 51 -14.97 -5.84 11.74
CA GLU A 51 -15.07 -7.24 12.10
C GLU A 51 -13.95 -8.04 11.43
N LEU A 52 -13.30 -8.89 12.21
CA LEU A 52 -12.32 -9.87 11.76
C LEU A 52 -13.01 -11.24 11.68
N VAL A 53 -13.09 -11.82 10.50
CA VAL A 53 -13.68 -13.15 10.29
C VAL A 53 -12.61 -14.12 9.80
N ASN A 54 -12.31 -15.12 10.62
CA ASN A 54 -11.35 -16.16 10.29
C ASN A 54 -12.00 -17.25 9.42
N ALA A 55 -11.53 -17.37 8.18
CA ALA A 55 -11.92 -18.40 7.22
C ALA A 55 -10.74 -19.35 6.91
N SER A 56 -9.76 -19.41 7.81
CA SER A 56 -8.57 -20.27 7.66
C SER A 56 -8.94 -21.75 7.80
N ARG A 57 -8.16 -22.62 7.17
CA ARG A 57 -8.31 -24.08 7.24
C ARG A 57 -6.97 -24.76 7.56
N PRO A 58 -6.95 -25.86 8.34
CA PRO A 58 -5.70 -26.59 8.55
C PRO A 58 -5.23 -27.24 7.25
N THR A 59 -3.92 -27.32 7.05
CA THR A 59 -3.28 -28.01 5.92
C THR A 59 -1.94 -28.62 6.36
N ALA A 60 -1.44 -29.56 5.56
CA ALA A 60 -0.06 -30.06 5.68
C ALA A 60 0.89 -29.42 4.65
N CYS A 61 0.35 -28.66 3.69
CA CYS A 61 1.10 -28.03 2.61
C CYS A 61 1.59 -26.63 3.03
N ALA A 62 2.90 -26.39 3.02
CA ALA A 62 3.47 -25.09 3.37
C ALA A 62 3.25 -24.02 2.28
N GLU A 63 2.98 -24.42 1.04
CA GLU A 63 2.75 -23.53 -0.12
C GLU A 63 1.27 -23.23 -0.38
N GLU A 64 0.36 -23.79 0.42
CA GLU A 64 -1.07 -23.51 0.29
C GLU A 64 -1.43 -22.31 1.15
N ASP A 65 -1.97 -21.27 0.53
CA ASP A 65 -2.59 -20.14 1.23
C ASP A 65 -3.85 -20.61 2.00
N ASN A 66 -3.64 -21.18 3.18
CA ASN A 66 -4.69 -21.75 4.02
C ASN A 66 -5.14 -20.80 5.14
N VAL A 67 -4.36 -19.75 5.41
CA VAL A 67 -4.77 -18.64 6.28
C VAL A 67 -5.58 -17.64 5.45
N TYR A 68 -6.76 -17.29 5.96
CA TYR A 68 -7.63 -16.31 5.33
C TYR A 68 -8.43 -15.56 6.40
N VAL A 69 -8.04 -14.32 6.69
CA VAL A 69 -8.75 -13.47 7.66
C VAL A 69 -9.35 -12.28 6.93
N LYS A 70 -10.67 -12.18 6.96
CA LYS A 70 -11.48 -11.16 6.29
C LYS A 70 -11.70 -9.96 7.21
N LEU A 71 -11.62 -8.76 6.66
CA LEU A 71 -12.00 -7.51 7.33
C LEU A 71 -13.31 -7.02 6.74
N ILE A 72 -14.35 -6.92 7.59
CA ILE A 72 -15.70 -6.50 7.21
C ILE A 72 -16.06 -5.23 7.97
N GLY A 73 -16.52 -4.20 7.24
CA GLY A 73 -16.82 -2.91 7.82
C GLY A 73 -17.54 -2.02 6.84
N GLN A 74 -18.88 -2.10 6.83
CA GLN A 74 -19.66 -1.20 5.97
C GLN A 74 -19.38 0.26 6.32
N GLY A 75 -19.30 1.11 5.30
CA GLY A 75 -19.00 2.53 5.43
C GLY A 75 -17.52 2.86 5.59
N VAL A 76 -16.63 1.87 5.71
CA VAL A 76 -15.18 2.13 5.75
C VAL A 76 -14.76 2.76 4.44
N ALA A 77 -14.24 3.98 4.51
CA ALA A 77 -13.83 4.79 3.38
C ALA A 77 -12.31 4.94 3.28
N ALA A 78 -11.60 4.78 4.40
CA ALA A 78 -10.15 4.83 4.43
C ALA A 78 -9.56 3.99 5.56
N PHE A 79 -8.33 3.51 5.39
CA PHE A 79 -7.54 2.81 6.40
C PHE A 79 -6.05 2.78 5.97
N ARG A 80 -5.20 2.24 6.84
CA ARG A 80 -3.76 2.09 6.59
C ARG A 80 -3.34 0.64 6.67
N ILE A 81 -2.39 0.26 5.82
CA ILE A 81 -1.69 -1.02 5.87
C ILE A 81 -0.21 -0.74 6.16
N GLU A 82 0.39 -1.49 7.07
CA GLU A 82 1.81 -1.43 7.35
C GLU A 82 2.44 -2.82 7.30
N ALA A 83 3.61 -2.93 6.67
CA ALA A 83 4.49 -4.08 6.80
C ALA A 83 5.65 -3.70 7.72
N HIS A 84 5.96 -4.56 8.68
CA HIS A 84 7.09 -4.42 9.60
C HIS A 84 7.92 -5.69 9.55
N HIS A 85 9.24 -5.58 9.77
CA HIS A 85 10.04 -6.79 9.97
C HIS A 85 9.56 -7.57 11.20
N PRO A 86 9.68 -8.91 11.22
CA PRO A 86 9.42 -9.68 12.43
C PRO A 86 10.38 -9.26 13.55
N ASP A 87 9.93 -9.36 14.80
CA ASP A 87 10.68 -8.85 15.97
C ASP A 87 12.08 -9.51 16.13
N TYR A 88 12.31 -10.65 15.49
CA TYR A 88 13.58 -11.40 15.49
C TYR A 88 14.49 -11.12 14.28
N ILE A 89 14.16 -10.19 13.38
CA ILE A 89 14.90 -9.95 12.13
C ILE A 89 16.40 -9.71 12.33
N GLU A 90 16.77 -8.98 13.36
CA GLU A 90 18.16 -8.64 13.70
C GLU A 90 18.98 -9.86 14.14
N THR A 91 18.32 -10.96 14.50
CA THR A 91 18.97 -12.20 14.92
C THR A 91 19.28 -13.14 13.74
N LEU A 92 18.73 -12.85 12.55
CA LEU A 92 18.88 -13.71 11.39
C LEU A 92 20.25 -13.49 10.74
N SER A 93 21.02 -14.57 10.58
CA SER A 93 22.25 -14.55 9.77
C SER A 93 22.00 -14.77 8.28
N ALA A 94 20.87 -15.42 7.95
CA ALA A 94 20.45 -15.73 6.59
C ALA A 94 18.93 -15.88 6.55
N ASP A 95 18.36 -15.62 5.37
CA ASP A 95 16.93 -15.80 5.12
C ASP A 95 16.67 -17.12 4.39
N LEU A 96 15.61 -17.83 4.76
CA LEU A 96 15.17 -19.06 4.09
C LEU A 96 13.89 -18.75 3.30
N THR A 97 14.01 -18.78 1.98
CA THR A 97 12.93 -18.41 1.04
C THR A 97 12.67 -19.47 -0.03
N ALA A 98 13.35 -20.62 0.06
CA ALA A 98 13.12 -21.72 -0.86
C ALA A 98 11.73 -22.32 -0.61
N PRO A 99 10.97 -22.65 -1.67
CA PRO A 99 9.66 -23.24 -1.52
C PRO A 99 9.73 -24.66 -0.93
N ASP A 100 8.76 -25.01 -0.11
CA ASP A 100 8.56 -26.31 0.56
C ASP A 100 7.24 -26.95 0.11
N PHE A 101 7.30 -27.71 -0.98
CA PHE A 101 6.15 -28.45 -1.52
C PHE A 101 5.83 -29.75 -0.78
N ALA A 102 6.44 -30.01 0.38
CA ALA A 102 6.11 -31.20 1.15
C ALA A 102 4.63 -31.19 1.56
N GLY A 103 3.91 -32.28 1.29
CA GLY A 103 2.49 -32.40 1.62
C GLY A 103 1.55 -31.60 0.71
N CYS A 104 2.05 -31.00 -0.38
CA CYS A 104 1.26 -30.21 -1.31
C CYS A 104 0.71 -31.04 -2.48
N ASP A 105 -0.57 -30.84 -2.79
CA ASP A 105 -1.19 -31.27 -4.05
C ASP A 105 -1.68 -30.04 -4.83
N MET A 106 -0.86 -29.61 -5.80
CA MET A 106 -1.17 -28.46 -6.66
C MET A 106 -1.80 -28.88 -8.00
N SER A 107 -2.08 -30.18 -8.20
CA SER A 107 -2.52 -30.72 -9.49
C SER A 107 -3.90 -30.20 -9.93
N GLY A 108 -4.71 -29.76 -8.98
CA GLY A 108 -6.03 -29.22 -9.25
C GLY A 108 -6.03 -27.81 -9.81
N ASP A 109 -4.93 -27.05 -9.73
CA ASP A 109 -4.95 -25.64 -10.08
C ASP A 109 -5.08 -25.42 -11.59
N PRO A 110 -6.02 -24.56 -12.04
CA PRO A 110 -6.07 -24.20 -13.44
C PRO A 110 -4.75 -23.57 -13.88
N ALA A 111 -4.33 -23.84 -15.10
CA ALA A 111 -3.15 -23.24 -15.70
C ALA A 111 -3.46 -22.86 -17.15
N TYR A 112 -3.63 -21.56 -17.39
CA TYR A 112 -3.83 -20.97 -18.70
C TYR A 112 -2.47 -20.57 -19.27
N ALA A 113 -2.25 -20.84 -20.56
CA ALA A 113 -0.99 -20.55 -21.23
C ALA A 113 -0.93 -19.11 -21.75
N PHE A 114 0.24 -18.49 -21.65
CA PHE A 114 0.52 -17.13 -22.08
C PHE A 114 1.92 -17.01 -22.69
N THR A 115 2.17 -15.91 -23.40
CA THR A 115 3.51 -15.58 -23.90
C THR A 115 4.30 -14.86 -22.81
N PRO A 116 5.41 -15.43 -22.31
CA PRO A 116 6.21 -14.79 -21.27
C PRO A 116 6.79 -13.46 -21.77
N ARG A 117 6.74 -12.44 -20.92
CA ARG A 117 7.40 -11.15 -21.19
C ARG A 117 7.72 -10.42 -19.91
N THR A 118 8.77 -9.60 -19.95
CA THR A 118 9.10 -8.64 -18.89
C THR A 118 9.24 -7.27 -19.52
N VAL A 119 8.67 -6.25 -18.88
CA VAL A 119 8.64 -4.89 -19.41
C VAL A 119 8.88 -3.88 -18.29
N VAL A 120 9.76 -2.91 -18.53
CA VAL A 120 9.85 -1.73 -17.67
C VAL A 120 8.66 -0.82 -18.00
N LEU A 121 7.75 -0.67 -17.04
CA LEU A 121 6.51 0.09 -17.21
C LEU A 121 6.78 1.58 -17.04
N TYR A 122 7.57 1.91 -16.03
CA TYR A 122 7.92 3.27 -15.65
C TYR A 122 9.23 3.26 -14.86
N GLU A 123 10.04 4.30 -15.03
CA GLU A 123 11.25 4.51 -14.23
C GLU A 123 11.56 6.00 -14.16
N ASP A 124 11.81 6.49 -12.94
CA ASP A 124 12.33 7.83 -12.69
C ASP A 124 13.56 7.75 -11.75
N ALA A 125 13.90 8.85 -11.06
CA ALA A 125 15.03 8.89 -10.14
C ALA A 125 14.81 8.07 -8.85
N GLU A 126 13.56 7.87 -8.43
CA GLU A 126 13.18 7.37 -7.10
C GLU A 126 12.45 6.03 -7.15
N ILE A 127 11.74 5.72 -8.24
CA ILE A 127 10.92 4.51 -8.37
C ILE A 127 11.11 3.85 -9.73
N LYS A 128 10.97 2.53 -9.74
CA LYS A 128 10.92 1.71 -10.95
C LYS A 128 9.79 0.71 -10.86
N LEU A 129 9.03 0.58 -11.95
CA LEU A 129 7.95 -0.39 -12.08
C LEU A 129 8.28 -1.37 -13.19
N ILE A 130 8.18 -2.67 -12.88
CA ILE A 130 8.39 -3.76 -13.85
C ILE A 130 7.13 -4.61 -13.90
N GLY A 131 6.66 -4.91 -15.11
CA GLY A 131 5.54 -5.81 -15.35
C GLY A 131 6.02 -7.13 -15.94
N HIS A 132 5.40 -8.24 -15.52
CA HIS A 132 5.66 -9.57 -16.02
C HIS A 132 4.38 -10.23 -16.53
N ALA A 133 4.48 -10.90 -17.68
CA ALA A 133 3.60 -12.01 -18.03
C ALA A 133 4.42 -13.30 -17.91
N PHE A 134 3.90 -14.27 -17.17
CA PHE A 134 4.46 -15.60 -17.02
C PHE A 134 3.99 -16.54 -18.13
N GLN A 135 4.64 -17.69 -18.29
CA GLN A 135 4.23 -18.71 -19.26
C GLN A 135 2.86 -19.30 -18.96
N SER A 136 2.52 -19.42 -17.68
CA SER A 136 1.23 -19.89 -17.23
C SER A 136 0.72 -19.05 -16.07
N PHE A 137 -0.60 -18.92 -15.98
CA PHE A 137 -1.27 -18.27 -14.85
C PHE A 137 -2.61 -18.97 -14.56
N TRP A 138 -3.10 -18.89 -13.33
CA TRP A 138 -4.29 -19.65 -12.94
C TRP A 138 -5.62 -19.03 -13.39
N ARG A 139 -5.57 -17.81 -13.93
CA ARG A 139 -6.72 -17.14 -14.56
C ARG A 139 -6.40 -16.67 -15.97
N PRO A 140 -7.39 -16.60 -16.85
CA PRO A 140 -7.25 -16.01 -18.17
C PRO A 140 -7.46 -14.48 -18.19
N ASN A 141 -7.85 -13.88 -17.06
CA ASN A 141 -8.26 -12.47 -16.99
C ASN A 141 -7.11 -11.53 -17.37
N VAL A 142 -7.45 -10.52 -18.18
CA VAL A 142 -6.51 -9.51 -18.68
C VAL A 142 -6.90 -8.15 -18.12
N VAL A 143 -6.10 -7.64 -17.19
CA VAL A 143 -6.29 -6.31 -16.59
C VAL A 143 -5.36 -5.31 -17.29
N PRO A 144 -5.88 -4.17 -17.80
CA PRO A 144 -5.06 -3.06 -18.27
C PRO A 144 -4.31 -2.41 -17.10
N PHE A 145 -3.03 -2.13 -17.32
CA PHE A 145 -2.22 -1.32 -16.44
C PHE A 145 -1.79 -0.05 -17.18
N ARG A 146 -2.02 1.11 -16.56
CA ARG A 146 -1.74 2.43 -17.14
C ARG A 146 -0.74 3.18 -16.27
N VAL A 147 0.20 3.85 -16.90
CA VAL A 147 1.13 4.78 -16.25
C VAL A 147 1.61 5.81 -17.26
N ALA A 148 1.43 7.09 -16.94
CA ALA A 148 1.58 8.18 -17.92
C ALA A 148 0.81 7.87 -19.22
N GLU A 149 1.45 7.96 -20.39
CA GLU A 149 0.86 7.65 -21.70
C GLU A 149 0.90 6.15 -22.04
N ARG A 150 1.49 5.30 -21.18
CA ARG A 150 1.65 3.88 -21.45
C ARG A 150 0.44 3.09 -20.95
N THR A 151 -0.05 2.19 -21.79
CA THR A 151 -0.99 1.13 -21.40
C THR A 151 -0.41 -0.24 -21.74
N GLU A 152 -0.37 -1.12 -20.75
CA GLU A 152 0.05 -2.51 -20.89
C GLU A 152 -1.09 -3.45 -20.51
N ARG A 153 -1.13 -4.65 -21.09
CA ARG A 153 -2.18 -5.64 -20.85
C ARG A 153 -1.60 -7.02 -20.62
N GLY A 154 -2.31 -7.85 -19.86
CA GLY A 154 -1.93 -9.25 -19.65
C GLY A 154 -0.67 -9.38 -18.80
N LEU A 155 -0.51 -8.48 -17.83
CA LEU A 155 0.51 -8.60 -16.80
C LEU A 155 -0.05 -9.44 -15.65
N HIS A 156 0.70 -10.45 -15.22
CA HIS A 156 0.39 -11.30 -14.08
C HIS A 156 0.99 -10.77 -12.78
N LEU A 157 2.11 -10.04 -12.87
CA LEU A 157 2.81 -9.45 -11.74
C LEU A 157 3.30 -8.05 -12.11
N ILE A 158 3.15 -7.12 -11.19
CA ILE A 158 3.73 -5.79 -11.25
C ILE A 158 4.57 -5.61 -9.99
N GLN A 159 5.86 -5.32 -10.18
CA GLN A 159 6.83 -5.10 -9.13
C GLN A 159 7.17 -3.63 -9.03
N VAL A 160 7.28 -3.14 -7.79
CA VAL A 160 7.64 -1.76 -7.48
C VAL A 160 8.94 -1.75 -6.70
N PHE A 161 9.90 -0.99 -7.21
CA PHE A 161 11.24 -0.85 -6.65
C PHE A 161 11.47 0.59 -6.20
N LEU A 162 12.06 0.74 -5.02
CA LEU A 162 12.63 2.00 -4.55
C LEU A 162 14.06 2.11 -5.07
N LYS A 163 14.41 3.25 -5.67
CA LYS A 163 15.76 3.55 -6.15
C LYS A 163 16.52 4.40 -5.14
N GLN A 164 17.69 3.92 -4.75
CA GLN A 164 18.63 4.61 -3.87
C GLN A 164 20.02 4.58 -4.54
N GLY A 165 20.31 5.63 -5.31
CA GLY A 165 21.50 5.67 -6.17
C GLY A 165 21.43 4.59 -7.24
N ALA A 166 22.43 3.69 -7.25
CA ALA A 166 22.50 2.58 -8.20
C ALA A 166 21.69 1.34 -7.78
N LYS A 167 21.21 1.28 -6.53
CA LYS A 167 20.44 0.14 -6.00
C LYS A 167 18.95 0.37 -6.27
N ALA A 168 18.27 -0.65 -6.80
CA ALA A 168 16.82 -0.74 -6.88
C ALA A 168 16.37 -1.89 -5.97
N THR A 169 15.53 -1.61 -4.99
CA THR A 169 15.08 -2.58 -3.99
C THR A 169 13.57 -2.78 -4.12
N GLU A 170 13.14 -4.00 -4.41
CA GLU A 170 11.72 -4.35 -4.51
C GLU A 170 11.05 -4.27 -3.13
N PHE A 171 9.85 -3.70 -3.05
CA PHE A 171 9.14 -3.59 -1.76
C PHE A 171 7.62 -3.80 -1.86
N LEU A 172 7.04 -3.72 -3.06
CA LEU A 172 5.60 -3.91 -3.27
C LEU A 172 5.36 -4.66 -4.58
N VAL A 173 4.44 -5.62 -4.54
CA VAL A 173 3.95 -6.30 -5.73
C VAL A 173 2.43 -6.31 -5.80
N LEU A 174 1.91 -6.34 -7.03
CA LEU A 174 0.50 -6.53 -7.36
C LEU A 174 0.36 -7.67 -8.37
N TYR A 175 -0.63 -8.53 -8.18
CA TYR A 175 -1.09 -9.52 -9.15
C TYR A 175 -2.44 -9.04 -9.73
N PRO A 176 -2.45 -8.29 -10.85
CA PRO A 176 -3.63 -7.54 -11.27
C PRO A 176 -4.87 -8.41 -11.52
N ALA A 177 -4.66 -9.60 -12.09
CA ALA A 177 -5.74 -10.53 -12.42
C ALA A 177 -6.42 -11.17 -11.19
N ASP A 178 -5.79 -11.13 -10.02
CA ASP A 178 -6.30 -11.74 -8.79
C ASP A 178 -6.60 -10.70 -7.70
N GLY A 179 -5.94 -9.56 -7.76
CA GLY A 179 -6.00 -8.51 -6.75
C GLY A 179 -5.14 -8.75 -5.51
N TYR A 180 -4.22 -9.72 -5.56
CA TYR A 180 -3.27 -9.98 -4.47
C TYR A 180 -2.17 -8.92 -4.48
N TRP A 181 -1.81 -8.48 -3.29
CA TRP A 181 -0.68 -7.59 -3.04
C TRP A 181 0.26 -8.22 -2.04
N ARG A 182 1.56 -7.91 -2.12
CA ARG A 182 2.51 -8.19 -1.04
C ARG A 182 3.38 -6.97 -0.81
N LEU A 183 3.68 -6.69 0.45
CA LEU A 183 4.41 -5.51 0.90
C LEU A 183 5.50 -5.95 1.87
N LYS A 184 6.70 -5.38 1.74
CA LYS A 184 7.80 -5.57 2.69
C LYS A 184 8.55 -4.25 2.93
N PRO A 185 9.13 -4.03 4.12
CA PRO A 185 10.09 -2.95 4.32
C PRO A 185 11.35 -3.16 3.47
N LEU A 186 12.24 -2.17 3.44
CA LEU A 186 13.58 -2.37 2.91
C LEU A 186 14.32 -3.42 3.76
N PRO A 187 15.11 -4.31 3.15
CA PRO A 187 15.83 -5.32 3.90
C PRO A 187 16.84 -4.65 4.84
N PRO A 188 17.03 -5.20 6.06
CA PRO A 188 18.02 -4.66 6.99
C PRO A 188 19.44 -4.85 6.40
N PRO A 189 20.44 -4.01 6.77
CA PRO A 189 21.73 -3.98 6.07
C PRO A 189 22.50 -5.31 6.06
N HIS A 190 22.29 -6.18 7.04
CA HIS A 190 22.94 -7.50 7.10
C HIS A 190 22.27 -8.57 6.23
N LEU A 191 21.03 -8.32 5.77
CA LEU A 191 20.32 -9.18 4.83
C LEU A 191 20.34 -8.53 3.44
N GLY A 192 20.80 -9.28 2.44
CA GLY A 192 20.83 -8.77 1.06
C GLY A 192 19.44 -8.43 0.50
N ASP A 193 18.43 -9.21 0.92
CA ASP A 193 17.01 -9.01 0.66
C ASP A 193 16.17 -9.69 1.79
N SER A 194 14.85 -9.49 1.76
CA SER A 194 13.87 -10.14 2.64
C SER A 194 12.69 -10.72 1.84
N ALA A 195 12.03 -11.73 2.39
CA ALA A 195 10.86 -12.35 1.81
C ALA A 195 9.61 -11.46 1.92
N TYR A 196 8.62 -11.71 1.06
CA TYR A 196 7.29 -11.09 1.20
C TYR A 196 6.36 -11.83 2.16
N GLY A 197 6.44 -13.16 2.17
CA GLY A 197 5.47 -14.03 2.82
C GLY A 197 4.01 -13.72 2.44
N SER A 198 3.25 -13.24 3.42
CA SER A 198 1.80 -13.01 3.34
C SER A 198 1.38 -12.04 2.24
N SER A 199 0.20 -12.31 1.69
CA SER A 199 -0.50 -11.41 0.78
C SER A 199 -1.66 -10.70 1.47
N PHE A 200 -2.12 -9.61 0.87
CA PHE A 200 -3.35 -8.96 1.24
C PHE A 200 -4.20 -8.61 0.01
N LEU A 201 -5.50 -8.48 0.25
CA LEU A 201 -6.52 -8.08 -0.73
C LEU A 201 -7.10 -6.74 -0.33
N ILE A 202 -7.40 -5.87 -1.30
CA ILE A 202 -8.11 -4.60 -1.09
C ILE A 202 -9.20 -4.39 -2.14
N GLY A 203 -10.41 -4.10 -1.69
CA GLY A 203 -11.60 -3.93 -2.53
C GLY A 203 -12.65 -5.02 -2.27
N PRO A 204 -13.71 -5.05 -3.08
CA PRO A 204 -14.77 -6.07 -3.02
C PRO A 204 -14.20 -7.48 -3.22
N ILE A 205 -14.12 -8.27 -2.13
CA ILE A 205 -13.58 -9.63 -2.21
C ILE A 205 -14.69 -10.62 -2.61
N ALA A 206 -14.44 -11.37 -3.67
CA ALA A 206 -15.26 -12.49 -4.12
C ALA A 206 -14.65 -13.80 -3.63
N ASP A 207 -15.45 -14.60 -2.91
CA ASP A 207 -15.09 -15.96 -2.50
C ASP A 207 -15.42 -16.93 -3.65
N GLU A 208 -14.47 -17.12 -4.57
CA GLU A 208 -14.52 -18.20 -5.57
C GLU A 208 -13.73 -19.42 -5.05
N ARG A 209 -13.15 -20.22 -5.95
CA ARG A 209 -12.21 -21.29 -5.57
C ARG A 209 -11.02 -20.74 -4.77
N ARG A 210 -10.56 -19.55 -5.13
CA ARG A 210 -9.61 -18.73 -4.39
C ARG A 210 -10.25 -17.36 -4.19
N PRO A 211 -10.13 -16.75 -3.01
CA PRO A 211 -10.63 -15.39 -2.83
C PRO A 211 -9.83 -14.45 -3.71
N LEU A 212 -10.52 -13.49 -4.34
CA LEU A 212 -9.92 -12.54 -5.26
C LEU A 212 -10.64 -11.19 -5.19
N VAL A 213 -9.97 -10.15 -5.70
CA VAL A 213 -10.61 -8.88 -6.03
C VAL A 213 -10.62 -8.73 -7.54
N ALA A 214 -11.81 -8.61 -8.11
CA ALA A 214 -11.96 -8.39 -9.54
C ALA A 214 -11.58 -6.95 -9.88
N ILE A 215 -10.37 -6.75 -10.42
CA ILE A 215 -9.89 -5.45 -10.89
C ILE A 215 -10.11 -5.34 -12.40
N GLU A 216 -10.72 -4.24 -12.84
CA GLU A 216 -10.97 -3.96 -14.26
C GLU A 216 -9.89 -3.09 -14.89
N ASP A 217 -9.30 -2.20 -14.11
CA ASP A 217 -8.28 -1.26 -14.57
C ASP A 217 -7.39 -0.84 -13.40
N VAL A 218 -6.09 -0.72 -13.67
CA VAL A 218 -5.10 -0.19 -12.75
C VAL A 218 -4.42 1.01 -13.41
N LEU A 219 -4.40 2.14 -12.71
CA LEU A 219 -3.61 3.31 -13.07
C LEU A 219 -2.59 3.58 -11.96
N PHE A 220 -1.32 3.67 -12.30
CA PHE A 220 -0.30 4.21 -11.41
C PHE A 220 -0.03 5.68 -11.76
N GLU A 221 -0.21 6.57 -10.78
CA GLU A 221 0.11 7.98 -10.86
C GLU A 221 1.49 8.22 -10.21
N PRO A 222 2.56 8.45 -10.99
CA PRO A 222 3.90 8.57 -10.43
C PRO A 222 4.08 9.75 -9.49
N ALA A 223 3.42 10.89 -9.79
CA ALA A 223 3.57 12.12 -9.03
C ALA A 223 3.16 11.96 -7.55
N THR A 224 2.16 11.12 -7.28
CA THR A 224 1.64 10.84 -5.94
C THR A 224 1.96 9.43 -5.47
N ARG A 225 2.67 8.63 -6.28
CA ARG A 225 2.97 7.20 -6.05
C ARG A 225 1.72 6.41 -5.64
N THR A 226 0.63 6.65 -6.35
CA THR A 226 -0.69 6.10 -6.03
C THR A 226 -1.16 5.16 -7.11
N PHE A 227 -1.61 3.97 -6.70
CA PHE A 227 -2.39 3.07 -7.54
C PHE A 227 -3.87 3.42 -7.42
N HIS A 228 -4.53 3.68 -8.54
CA HIS A 228 -5.97 3.79 -8.65
C HIS A 228 -6.52 2.52 -9.28
N LEU A 229 -7.54 1.94 -8.66
CA LEU A 229 -8.16 0.69 -9.06
C LEU A 229 -9.63 0.95 -9.43
N ALA A 230 -10.07 0.39 -10.55
CA ALA A 230 -11.49 0.21 -10.84
C ALA A 230 -11.87 -1.24 -10.56
N PHE A 231 -12.95 -1.46 -9.80
CA PHE A 231 -13.41 -2.81 -9.44
C PHE A 231 -14.54 -3.30 -10.36
N GLY A 232 -14.57 -4.60 -10.63
CA GLY A 232 -15.55 -5.21 -11.54
C GLY A 232 -16.99 -5.20 -11.03
N SER A 233 -17.19 -5.08 -9.71
CA SER A 233 -18.50 -4.85 -9.12
C SER A 233 -18.92 -3.38 -9.12
N GLY A 234 -18.12 -2.51 -9.74
CA GLY A 234 -18.24 -1.06 -9.63
C GLY A 234 -17.50 -0.50 -8.41
N GLY A 235 -17.33 0.82 -8.40
CA GLY A 235 -16.55 1.53 -7.40
C GLY A 235 -15.05 1.58 -7.70
N ARG A 236 -14.34 2.33 -6.87
CA ARG A 236 -12.91 2.62 -7.00
C ARG A 236 -12.19 2.47 -5.68
N GLY A 237 -10.91 2.10 -5.77
CA GLY A 237 -9.97 2.13 -4.66
C GLY A 237 -8.75 2.95 -5.04
N SER A 238 -8.10 3.57 -4.05
CA SER A 238 -6.76 4.12 -4.21
C SER A 238 -5.84 3.57 -3.12
N LEU A 239 -4.58 3.29 -3.49
CA LEU A 239 -3.54 2.80 -2.62
C LEU A 239 -2.28 3.65 -2.85
N ALA A 240 -1.99 4.54 -1.91
CA ALA A 240 -0.85 5.45 -1.96
C ALA A 240 0.32 4.89 -1.16
N ILE A 241 1.52 4.93 -1.75
CA ILE A 241 2.75 4.57 -1.04
C ILE A 241 3.14 5.73 -0.13
N ALA A 242 2.79 5.64 1.15
CA ALA A 242 2.96 6.72 2.11
C ALA A 242 4.39 6.80 2.64
N ALA A 243 5.04 5.66 2.90
CA ALA A 243 6.44 5.62 3.32
C ALA A 243 7.06 4.24 3.09
N ILE A 244 8.32 4.19 2.66
CA ILE A 244 9.13 2.98 2.56
C ILE A 244 10.45 3.21 3.28
N ARG A 245 10.72 2.43 4.32
CA ARG A 245 11.90 2.54 5.20
C ARG A 245 12.46 1.15 5.49
N ASP A 246 13.58 1.13 6.20
CA ASP A 246 14.23 -0.07 6.73
C ASP A 246 13.38 -0.78 7.79
N ASP A 247 12.62 -0.05 8.60
CA ASP A 247 11.79 -0.61 9.66
C ASP A 247 10.36 -0.97 9.22
N ALA A 248 9.80 -0.19 8.29
CA ALA A 248 8.42 -0.33 7.84
C ALA A 248 8.17 0.12 6.41
N ALA A 249 7.13 -0.45 5.80
CA ALA A 249 6.49 0.06 4.60
C ALA A 249 5.02 0.35 4.86
N VAL A 250 4.52 1.49 4.40
CA VAL A 250 3.19 2.03 4.76
C VAL A 250 2.40 2.39 3.51
N LEU A 251 1.15 1.95 3.48
CA LEU A 251 0.19 2.22 2.42
C LEU A 251 -1.06 2.88 3.00
N ASP A 252 -1.50 3.99 2.39
CA ASP A 252 -2.77 4.61 2.70
C ASP A 252 -3.82 4.18 1.66
N VAL A 253 -4.94 3.66 2.13
CA VAL A 253 -6.00 3.10 1.28
C VAL A 253 -7.28 3.90 1.40
N THR A 254 -7.93 4.19 0.27
CA THR A 254 -9.25 4.83 0.23
C THR A 254 -10.21 4.12 -0.74
N PHE A 255 -11.51 4.26 -0.50
CA PHE A 255 -12.57 3.74 -1.36
C PHE A 255 -13.59 4.82 -1.74
N ASP A 256 -14.08 4.75 -2.97
CA ASP A 256 -15.19 5.56 -3.48
C ASP A 256 -16.10 4.71 -4.39
N PRO A 257 -17.34 4.38 -3.99
CA PRO A 257 -17.94 4.70 -2.69
C PRO A 257 -17.28 3.93 -1.53
N PRO A 258 -17.56 4.29 -0.26
CA PRO A 258 -17.13 3.52 0.90
C PRO A 258 -17.55 2.04 0.84
N ALA A 259 -16.83 1.19 1.58
CA ALA A 259 -17.03 -0.25 1.60
C ALA A 259 -18.49 -0.66 1.90
N GLY A 260 -18.96 -1.68 1.20
CA GLY A 260 -20.26 -2.32 1.43
C GLY A 260 -20.25 -3.33 2.58
N SER A 261 -21.17 -4.29 2.54
CA SER A 261 -21.31 -5.34 3.56
C SER A 261 -20.40 -6.56 3.36
N ILE A 262 -19.80 -6.71 2.19
CA ILE A 262 -18.82 -7.77 1.91
C ILE A 262 -17.42 -7.38 2.41
N PRO A 263 -16.49 -8.34 2.57
CA PRO A 263 -15.13 -8.02 2.98
C PRO A 263 -14.49 -7.00 2.02
N PHE A 264 -13.91 -5.94 2.60
CA PHE A 264 -13.24 -4.87 1.85
C PHE A 264 -11.72 -5.05 1.82
N ALA A 265 -11.20 -5.87 2.73
CA ALA A 265 -9.80 -6.25 2.81
C ALA A 265 -9.68 -7.64 3.41
N ALA A 266 -8.54 -8.30 3.18
CA ALA A 266 -8.21 -9.55 3.84
C ALA A 266 -6.71 -9.81 3.87
N LEU A 267 -6.28 -10.59 4.86
CA LEU A 267 -4.99 -11.28 4.85
C LEU A 267 -5.15 -12.65 4.19
N ARG A 268 -4.18 -13.02 3.33
CA ARG A 268 -3.98 -14.37 2.79
C ARG A 268 -2.56 -14.82 3.10
N SER A 269 -2.41 -15.96 3.73
CA SER A 269 -1.10 -16.42 4.21
C SER A 269 -1.05 -17.94 4.33
N MET A 270 0.08 -18.46 4.78
CA MET A 270 0.39 -19.88 4.88
C MET A 270 0.74 -20.24 6.33
N PHE A 271 0.17 -21.35 6.83
CA PHE A 271 0.39 -21.87 8.17
C PHE A 271 0.20 -23.39 8.21
N VAL A 272 1.27 -24.12 8.52
CA VAL A 272 1.19 -25.55 8.91
C VAL A 272 1.40 -25.70 10.41
N ALA A 273 2.39 -24.98 10.94
CA ALA A 273 2.74 -24.92 12.35
C ALA A 273 3.48 -23.59 12.61
N PRO A 274 3.67 -23.16 13.87
CA PRO A 274 4.36 -21.90 14.17
C PRO A 274 5.75 -21.76 13.55
N GLN A 275 6.49 -22.87 13.36
CA GLN A 275 7.82 -22.89 12.74
C GLN A 275 7.78 -23.06 11.20
N VAL A 276 6.58 -23.16 10.61
CA VAL A 276 6.32 -23.39 9.18
C VAL A 276 5.12 -22.55 8.77
N ALA A 277 5.33 -21.24 8.74
CA ALA A 277 4.28 -20.27 8.47
C ALA A 277 4.86 -18.94 8.01
N ASP A 278 4.08 -18.23 7.20
CA ASP A 278 4.28 -16.80 6.96
C ASP A 278 3.57 -15.95 8.02
N THR A 279 2.52 -16.48 8.63
CA THR A 279 1.79 -15.86 9.75
C THR A 279 1.35 -16.94 10.73
N ALA A 280 1.64 -16.76 12.01
CA ALA A 280 1.31 -17.71 13.06
C ALA A 280 0.37 -17.13 14.13
N GLU A 281 0.32 -15.81 14.25
CA GLU A 281 -0.37 -15.11 15.33
C GLU A 281 -1.18 -13.93 14.79
N VAL A 282 -2.26 -13.61 15.50
CA VAL A 282 -3.03 -12.37 15.31
C VAL A 282 -3.05 -11.60 16.62
N ARG A 283 -2.70 -10.32 16.54
CA ARG A 283 -2.83 -9.34 17.62
C ARG A 283 -3.87 -8.32 17.21
N TRP A 284 -4.86 -8.02 18.04
CA TRP A 284 -5.88 -7.00 17.72
C TRP A 284 -6.21 -6.12 18.92
N GLN A 285 -6.67 -4.91 18.62
CA GLN A 285 -7.09 -3.92 19.59
C GLN A 285 -8.54 -3.50 19.29
N PRO A 286 -9.51 -3.77 20.17
CA PRO A 286 -10.93 -3.45 19.91
C PRO A 286 -11.21 -1.94 19.83
N GLY A 287 -10.50 -1.14 20.64
CA GLY A 287 -10.60 0.31 20.67
C GLY A 287 -9.30 0.96 21.13
N ALA A 288 -9.07 2.24 20.77
CA ALA A 288 -7.81 2.94 21.02
C ALA A 288 -7.34 2.96 22.50
N ALA A 289 -8.26 2.84 23.46
CA ALA A 289 -7.96 2.81 24.89
C ALA A 289 -7.90 1.38 25.48
N GLU A 290 -8.12 0.35 24.67
CA GLU A 290 -8.15 -1.04 25.09
C GLU A 290 -6.79 -1.73 24.84
N PRO A 291 -6.40 -2.74 25.62
CA PRO A 291 -5.16 -3.48 25.39
C PRO A 291 -5.25 -4.34 24.12
N PHE A 292 -4.08 -4.71 23.58
CA PHE A 292 -4.00 -5.72 22.54
C PHE A 292 -4.31 -7.11 23.12
N SER A 293 -5.15 -7.86 22.41
CA SER A 293 -5.33 -9.30 22.59
C SER A 293 -4.48 -10.05 21.56
N GLN A 294 -4.05 -11.28 21.88
CA GLN A 294 -3.25 -12.12 21.00
C GLN A 294 -3.72 -13.58 21.04
N VAL A 295 -3.83 -14.21 19.88
CA VAL A 295 -4.09 -15.66 19.72
C VAL A 295 -3.28 -16.23 18.56
N ALA A 296 -3.17 -17.56 18.49
CA ALA A 296 -2.69 -18.22 17.28
C ALA A 296 -3.66 -17.95 16.12
N VAL A 297 -3.16 -17.83 14.89
CA VAL A 297 -3.98 -17.43 13.74
C VAL A 297 -5.14 -18.39 13.45
N MET A 298 -4.95 -19.67 13.74
CA MET A 298 -5.98 -20.69 13.58
C MET A 298 -7.08 -20.61 14.66
N ASP A 299 -6.78 -19.97 15.80
CA ASP A 299 -7.70 -19.86 16.95
C ASP A 299 -8.48 -18.55 16.97
N LEU A 300 -8.20 -17.62 16.03
CA LEU A 300 -8.93 -16.36 15.92
C LEU A 300 -10.42 -16.64 15.69
N ARG A 301 -11.24 -16.13 16.62
CA ARG A 301 -12.71 -16.11 16.52
C ARG A 301 -13.17 -14.84 15.80
N ALA A 302 -14.47 -14.72 15.59
CA ALA A 302 -15.04 -13.45 15.12
C ALA A 302 -14.79 -12.37 16.19
N GLU A 303 -14.06 -11.33 15.83
CA GLU A 303 -13.62 -10.27 16.74
C GLU A 303 -13.86 -8.88 16.12
N ARG A 304 -13.89 -7.83 16.95
CA ARG A 304 -13.93 -6.45 16.47
C ARG A 304 -12.62 -5.75 16.79
N ALA A 305 -12.12 -4.98 15.84
CA ALA A 305 -10.81 -4.33 15.96
C ALA A 305 -10.75 -2.96 15.29
N GLN A 306 -10.17 -1.97 15.98
CA GLN A 306 -9.69 -0.71 15.38
C GLN A 306 -8.28 -0.85 14.80
N ALA A 307 -7.51 -1.85 15.27
CA ALA A 307 -6.21 -2.21 14.73
C ALA A 307 -6.01 -3.72 14.83
N VAL A 308 -5.40 -4.33 13.82
CA VAL A 308 -5.01 -5.74 13.80
C VAL A 308 -3.62 -5.88 13.19
N ARG A 309 -2.78 -6.76 13.75
CA ARG A 309 -1.47 -7.16 13.23
C ARG A 309 -1.42 -8.67 13.10
N PHE A 310 -0.96 -9.13 11.96
CA PHE A 310 -0.74 -10.53 11.60
C PHE A 310 0.76 -10.75 11.52
N GLY A 311 1.28 -11.75 12.22
CA GLY A 311 2.72 -11.91 12.32
C GLY A 311 3.17 -13.18 13.00
N ARG A 312 4.42 -13.16 13.46
CA ARG A 312 5.08 -14.30 14.13
C ARG A 312 6.00 -13.83 15.24
N SER A 313 5.97 -14.49 16.39
CA SER A 313 6.94 -14.24 17.47
C SER A 313 8.16 -15.15 17.41
N ILE A 314 8.15 -16.18 16.55
CA ILE A 314 9.25 -17.14 16.40
C ILE A 314 9.68 -17.29 14.92
N PRO A 315 10.96 -17.61 14.65
CA PRO A 315 11.43 -17.87 13.30
C PRO A 315 10.74 -19.06 12.63
N SER A 316 10.30 -18.85 11.38
CA SER A 316 9.80 -19.89 10.49
C SER A 316 10.92 -20.40 9.58
N ARG A 317 10.86 -21.68 9.18
CA ARG A 317 11.69 -22.21 8.08
C ARG A 317 11.12 -21.94 6.69
N HIS A 318 9.91 -21.40 6.61
CA HIS A 318 9.23 -20.97 5.39
C HIS A 318 9.14 -19.44 5.41
N ASN A 319 9.87 -18.78 4.50
CA ASN A 319 10.05 -17.31 4.44
C ASN A 319 10.43 -16.71 5.80
N THR A 320 11.64 -17.00 6.27
CA THR A 320 12.06 -16.64 7.64
C THR A 320 11.91 -15.15 7.93
N SER A 321 12.26 -14.28 6.99
CA SER A 321 12.14 -12.83 7.16
C SER A 321 10.78 -12.22 6.81
N ALA A 322 9.77 -13.04 6.44
CA ALA A 322 8.47 -12.50 6.03
C ALA A 322 7.90 -11.47 7.02
N PRO A 323 7.44 -10.31 6.53
CA PRO A 323 6.99 -9.21 7.36
C PRO A 323 5.68 -9.52 8.08
N ASP A 324 5.51 -8.88 9.22
CA ASP A 324 4.23 -8.75 9.89
C ASP A 324 3.40 -7.67 9.18
N LEU A 325 2.11 -7.95 8.96
CA LEU A 325 1.18 -7.03 8.31
C LEU A 325 0.16 -6.48 9.31
N ALA A 326 0.02 -5.16 9.36
CA ALA A 326 -0.96 -4.47 10.20
C ALA A 326 -1.99 -3.71 9.38
N PHE A 327 -3.24 -3.72 9.83
CA PHE A 327 -4.37 -2.96 9.28
C PHE A 327 -4.97 -2.12 10.40
N HIS A 328 -5.04 -0.81 10.22
CA HIS A 328 -5.51 0.09 11.27
C HIS A 328 -5.99 1.44 10.71
N ALA A 329 -6.32 2.37 11.62
CA ALA A 329 -6.80 3.71 11.29
C ALA A 329 -8.04 3.70 10.37
N PHE A 330 -8.94 2.73 10.57
CA PHE A 330 -10.19 2.63 9.82
C PHE A 330 -11.07 3.84 10.07
N LYS A 331 -11.62 4.39 9.00
CA LYS A 331 -12.40 5.63 8.99
C LYS A 331 -13.66 5.47 8.18
N ILE A 332 -14.77 5.97 8.72
CA ILE A 332 -16.04 6.12 7.99
C ILE A 332 -16.30 7.59 7.66
N LEU A 333 -17.02 7.85 6.57
CA LEU A 333 -17.47 9.20 6.24
C LEU A 333 -18.65 9.62 7.16
N PRO A 334 -18.75 10.90 7.56
CA PRO A 334 -19.79 11.40 8.45
C PRO A 334 -21.23 11.13 7.98
N ALA A 335 -21.49 11.19 6.68
CA ALA A 335 -22.80 10.89 6.10
C ALA A 335 -23.25 9.45 6.42
N VAL A 336 -22.32 8.48 6.39
CA VAL A 336 -22.61 7.07 6.70
C VAL A 336 -22.69 6.83 8.21
N ALA A 337 -21.97 7.62 9.01
CA ALA A 337 -21.98 7.51 10.47
C ALA A 337 -23.36 7.84 11.09
N LYS A 338 -24.14 8.72 10.46
CA LYS A 338 -25.48 9.14 10.96
C LYS A 338 -26.59 8.10 10.74
N GLU A 339 -26.36 7.10 9.89
CA GLU A 339 -27.34 6.07 9.54
C GLU A 339 -27.15 4.76 10.34
N ARG A 340 -26.19 4.73 11.27
CA ARG A 340 -25.89 3.60 12.16
C ARG A 340 -26.31 3.88 13.60
#